data_AF-A0A9N9TB59-F1
#
_entry.id   AF-A0A9N9TB59-F1
#
_cell.length_a   1.000
_cell.length_b   1.000
_cell.length_c   1.000
_cell.angle_alpha   90.00
_cell.angle_beta   90.00
_cell.angle_gamma   90.00
#
_symmetry.space_group_name_H-M   'P 1'
#
loop_
_entity.id
_entity.type
_entity.pdbx_description
1 polymer ?
#
loop_
_entity_poly.entity_id
_entity_poly.type
_entity_poly.pdbx_seq_one_letter_code
_entity_poly.pdbx_strand_id
1 'polypeptide(L)'
;MIMVWNTQDLVDTANESPCVPMAKIDNAQDMGVFSLDVNKHITFDMKNKTSTVSEMALELFDVYDGHTSSVTCVRYSHNGEYLVSTSVDKLVKVWDNEGNCVASLDGHNRYVNCATISKDLSIIASGKYNMLKNVSMMFKISDKLVRMFKISKENNAEEHCFSPLEGHTYAINHVEFSSNGNTLASCSQDGCAILWDAATGEKIRSLPKNILSLKVCRFCPDNTLLLTAGDDEKAILWNSETMEKLAQFEGHLDTISGACVSPDGLISVTVSVNADYRIWSLESFACLYIKEDAHDYGIQDCDMSHNLEPIPNLTINAQSYLLVTCGNDSLVKLWRISLPNKCDTSIDKIEVKLWRSLQGHGGNVLCVRFSQIVSEFVCSTATDRQARIWSVYSANCLYVLDHDSIVTSCYFNVDCSLLATGCLDKTLWLWKLPQHLMFQSAVADKIQSRAKPIIDWTTADIIKWLKNIEMHGLIPVATNCCLDGKKLITLTVDQICALLDLDESEQEKFQKEIRWLKNREIKLEAANTLDIPDEFLCPITHEIMSEPVMCSDGFTYEKNAITEWFMSGKYTSPMTNEVLSNTDVTRNIKLRNEIYEFLDMNEEDV
;
A
#
# COMPACT_ATOMS: atom_id res chain seq x y z
N MET A 1 -13.11 -19.74 40.00
CA MET A 1 -13.48 -21.16 39.77
C MET A 1 -14.33 -21.20 38.52
N ILE A 2 -13.73 -21.53 37.39
CA ILE A 2 -14.43 -21.67 36.10
C ILE A 2 -14.63 -23.17 35.87
N MET A 3 -15.87 -23.56 35.57
CA MET A 3 -16.21 -24.95 35.21
C MET A 3 -16.37 -25.01 33.69
N VAL A 4 -15.60 -25.90 33.05
CA VAL A 4 -15.62 -26.10 31.60
C VAL A 4 -16.59 -27.24 31.28
N TRP A 5 -17.53 -26.97 30.37
CA TRP A 5 -18.60 -27.87 29.95
C TRP A 5 -18.45 -28.17 28.47
N ASN A 6 -18.80 -29.39 28.05
CA ASN A 6 -18.87 -29.72 26.63
C ASN A 6 -20.12 -29.08 26.02
N THR A 7 -20.02 -28.52 24.81
CA THR A 7 -21.14 -27.86 24.13
C THR A 7 -22.27 -28.83 23.77
N GLN A 8 -21.98 -30.13 23.68
CA GLN A 8 -22.98 -31.18 23.47
C GLN A 8 -23.81 -31.49 24.74
N ASP A 9 -23.33 -31.10 25.93
CA ASP A 9 -24.01 -31.34 27.21
C ASP A 9 -24.94 -30.17 27.61
N LEU A 10 -25.01 -29.11 26.80
CA LEU A 10 -25.80 -27.89 27.04
C LEU A 10 -27.20 -27.94 26.40
N VAL A 11 -27.73 -29.13 26.10
CA VAL A 11 -29.08 -29.30 25.57
C VAL A 11 -30.10 -29.39 26.71
N ASP A 12 -31.17 -28.61 26.56
CA ASP A 12 -32.30 -28.43 27.49
C ASP A 12 -32.62 -29.64 28.39
N THR A 13 -32.46 -29.43 29.69
CA THR A 13 -32.73 -30.38 30.75
C THR A 13 -34.24 -30.59 30.94
N ALA A 14 -34.73 -31.79 30.64
CA ALA A 14 -36.03 -32.22 31.14
C ALA A 14 -36.01 -33.54 31.91
N ASN A 15 -35.02 -34.42 31.77
CA ASN A 15 -34.93 -35.64 32.60
C ASN A 15 -33.51 -36.21 32.70
N GLU A 16 -33.13 -36.51 33.95
CA GLU A 16 -32.11 -37.46 34.43
C GLU A 16 -30.62 -37.05 34.55
N SER A 17 -30.20 -36.93 35.83
CA SER A 17 -28.86 -36.93 36.45
C SER A 17 -27.94 -35.71 36.26
N PRO A 18 -27.23 -35.26 37.33
CA PRO A 18 -26.38 -34.07 37.25
C PRO A 18 -25.07 -34.36 36.50
N CYS A 19 -24.81 -33.59 35.44
CA CYS A 19 -23.58 -33.65 34.66
C CYS A 19 -22.36 -33.22 35.51
N VAL A 20 -21.27 -33.98 35.43
CA VAL A 20 -20.00 -33.70 36.12
C VAL A 20 -19.11 -32.86 35.19
N PRO A 21 -18.58 -31.69 35.63
CA PRO A 21 -17.76 -30.82 34.78
C PRO A 21 -16.43 -31.50 34.42
N MET A 22 -15.97 -31.28 33.18
CA MET A 22 -14.77 -31.94 32.64
C MET A 22 -13.47 -31.49 33.31
N ALA A 23 -13.40 -30.24 33.78
CA ALA A 23 -12.23 -29.73 34.47
C ALA A 23 -12.61 -28.60 35.44
N LYS A 24 -11.87 -28.53 36.54
CA LYS A 24 -12.00 -27.50 37.57
C LYS A 24 -10.67 -26.76 37.70
N ILE A 25 -10.68 -25.46 37.42
CA ILE A 25 -9.49 -24.60 37.48
C ILE A 25 -9.70 -23.57 38.60
N ASP A 26 -8.82 -23.63 39.61
CA ASP A 26 -8.98 -22.90 40.88
C ASP A 26 -8.12 -21.63 41.01
N ASN A 27 -7.21 -21.33 40.07
CA ASN A 27 -6.37 -20.12 40.13
C ASN A 27 -6.51 -19.24 38.87
N ALA A 28 -7.01 -18.02 39.04
CA ALA A 28 -7.37 -17.06 38.00
C ALA A 28 -6.44 -15.83 37.98
N GLN A 29 -5.12 -16.04 37.95
CA GLN A 29 -4.14 -14.93 37.89
C GLN A 29 -3.29 -14.87 36.62
N ASP A 30 -3.38 -15.87 35.72
CA ASP A 30 -2.74 -15.83 34.40
C ASP A 30 -3.81 -15.95 33.30
N MET A 31 -4.49 -14.84 32.99
CA MET A 31 -5.33 -14.72 31.80
C MET A 31 -4.57 -13.92 30.74
N GLY A 32 -3.67 -14.61 30.04
CA GLY A 32 -3.08 -14.17 28.78
C GLY A 32 -3.27 -15.26 27.74
N VAL A 33 -4.05 -14.97 26.71
CA VAL A 33 -4.19 -15.73 25.45
C VAL A 33 -4.66 -17.19 25.60
N PHE A 34 -5.95 -17.42 25.39
CA PHE A 34 -6.45 -18.70 24.89
C PHE A 34 -7.10 -18.48 23.52
N SER A 35 -6.28 -18.64 22.48
CA SER A 35 -6.75 -19.09 21.17
C SER A 35 -7.27 -20.52 21.36
N LEU A 36 -8.57 -20.72 21.21
CA LEU A 36 -9.13 -22.08 21.16
C LEU A 36 -8.70 -22.70 19.81
N ASP A 37 -7.64 -23.50 19.82
CA ASP A 37 -7.28 -24.45 18.76
C ASP A 37 -8.43 -25.48 18.59
N VAL A 38 -9.50 -25.14 17.87
CA VAL A 38 -10.59 -26.08 17.55
C VAL A 38 -10.19 -27.07 16.45
N ASN A 39 -9.08 -26.85 15.74
CA ASN A 39 -8.73 -27.65 14.55
C ASN A 39 -7.75 -28.81 14.77
N LYS A 40 -7.43 -29.22 16.01
CA LYS A 40 -6.53 -30.38 16.25
C LYS A 40 -7.21 -31.74 16.42
N HIS A 41 -8.54 -31.83 16.37
CA HIS A 41 -9.25 -33.12 16.39
C HIS A 41 -10.36 -33.22 15.36
N ILE A 42 -10.04 -32.98 14.09
CA ILE A 42 -10.82 -33.56 12.99
C ILE A 42 -9.87 -34.07 11.91
N THR A 43 -9.44 -35.33 12.03
CA THR A 43 -8.91 -36.08 10.91
C THR A 43 -10.07 -36.41 9.97
N PHE A 44 -10.31 -35.54 8.98
CA PHE A 44 -11.16 -35.91 7.85
C PHE A 44 -10.40 -36.88 6.95
N ASP A 45 -10.97 -38.06 6.80
CA ASP A 45 -10.55 -39.12 5.89
C ASP A 45 -10.52 -38.59 4.45
N MET A 46 -9.31 -38.31 3.95
CA MET A 46 -9.02 -37.80 2.60
C MET A 46 -9.22 -38.91 1.56
N LYS A 47 -10.47 -39.32 1.31
CA LYS A 47 -10.76 -40.22 0.18
C LYS A 47 -11.96 -39.92 -0.69
N ASN A 48 -12.79 -38.90 -0.43
CA ASN A 48 -13.84 -38.53 -1.37
C ASN A 48 -14.25 -37.06 -1.26
N LYS A 49 -13.69 -36.20 -2.12
CA LYS A 49 -14.35 -34.98 -2.59
C LYS A 49 -13.96 -34.70 -4.04
N THR A 50 -14.75 -35.26 -4.95
CA THR A 50 -14.96 -34.73 -6.29
C THR A 50 -15.77 -33.43 -6.18
N SER A 51 -15.10 -32.27 -6.18
CA SER A 51 -15.61 -30.96 -6.60
C SER A 51 -14.69 -29.86 -6.05
N THR A 52 -13.60 -29.54 -6.74
CA THR A 52 -12.75 -28.42 -6.34
C THR A 52 -13.18 -27.16 -7.08
N VAL A 53 -13.86 -26.29 -6.33
CA VAL A 53 -13.73 -24.84 -6.50
C VAL A 53 -12.24 -24.54 -6.57
N SER A 54 -11.75 -24.00 -7.68
CA SER A 54 -10.42 -23.41 -7.71
C SER A 54 -10.51 -22.09 -6.95
N GLU A 55 -10.25 -22.12 -5.64
CA GLU A 55 -9.67 -20.94 -5.00
C GLU A 55 -8.50 -20.53 -5.88
N MET A 56 -8.50 -19.31 -6.41
CA MET A 56 -7.31 -18.74 -7.03
C MET A 56 -6.29 -18.60 -5.91
N ALA A 57 -5.59 -19.69 -5.62
CA ALA A 57 -4.51 -19.70 -4.66
C ALA A 57 -3.40 -18.84 -5.26
N LEU A 58 -2.98 -17.82 -4.53
CA LEU A 58 -1.84 -17.03 -4.93
C LEU A 58 -0.62 -17.96 -4.95
N GLU A 59 0.12 -17.96 -6.05
CA GLU A 59 1.27 -18.85 -6.17
C GLU A 59 2.40 -18.34 -5.28
N LEU A 60 2.79 -19.16 -4.31
CA LEU A 60 4.06 -19.02 -3.62
C LEU A 60 5.16 -19.13 -4.67
N PHE A 61 5.89 -18.04 -4.89
CA PHE A 61 6.94 -18.00 -5.89
C PHE A 61 8.17 -18.74 -5.40
N ASP A 62 8.64 -18.36 -4.21
CA ASP A 62 9.81 -18.98 -3.60
C ASP A 62 9.87 -18.71 -2.09
N VAL A 63 10.63 -19.54 -1.38
CA VAL A 63 10.91 -19.41 0.06
C VAL A 63 12.42 -19.29 0.25
N TYR A 64 12.83 -18.10 0.67
CA TYR A 64 14.23 -17.79 0.93
C TYR A 64 14.57 -18.23 2.35
N ASP A 65 15.21 -19.40 2.44
CA ASP A 65 15.80 -19.90 3.68
C ASP A 65 17.30 -19.58 3.70
N GLY A 66 17.70 -18.70 4.61
CA GLY A 66 19.11 -18.36 4.76
C GLY A 66 19.45 -17.51 5.97
N HIS A 67 18.46 -16.99 6.69
CA HIS A 67 18.71 -16.41 8.01
C HIS A 67 18.73 -17.49 9.08
N THR A 68 19.55 -17.28 10.12
CA THR A 68 19.63 -18.23 11.24
C THR A 68 18.65 -17.91 12.38
N SER A 69 17.97 -16.76 12.29
CA SER A 69 17.00 -16.23 13.25
C SER A 69 15.89 -15.42 12.57
N SER A 70 14.87 -15.00 13.32
CA SER A 70 13.68 -14.28 12.86
C SER A 70 14.00 -13.09 11.95
N VAL A 71 13.28 -12.99 10.82
CA VAL A 71 13.31 -11.81 9.95
C VAL A 71 12.51 -10.68 10.61
N THR A 72 13.07 -9.48 10.69
CA THR A 72 12.47 -8.33 11.38
C THR A 72 11.87 -7.32 10.42
N CYS A 73 12.53 -7.07 9.29
CA CYS A 73 12.08 -6.10 8.29
C CYS A 73 12.53 -6.53 6.90
N VAL A 74 11.67 -6.28 5.94
CA VAL A 74 11.84 -6.56 4.51
C VAL A 74 11.53 -5.31 3.70
N ARG A 75 12.36 -5.02 2.70
CA ARG A 75 12.22 -3.87 1.79
C ARG A 75 12.68 -4.23 0.39
N TYR A 76 11.89 -3.87 -0.62
CA TYR A 76 12.34 -3.89 -2.01
C TYR A 76 13.14 -2.64 -2.33
N SER A 77 14.05 -2.80 -3.28
CA SER A 77 14.76 -1.71 -3.91
C SER A 77 13.84 -0.93 -4.86
N HIS A 78 14.18 0.33 -5.15
CA HIS A 78 13.33 1.21 -5.96
C HIS A 78 13.22 0.81 -7.44
N ASN A 79 14.13 -0.01 -7.93
CA ASN A 79 14.04 -0.62 -9.25
C ASN A 79 13.39 -2.01 -9.24
N GLY A 80 13.08 -2.54 -8.05
CA GLY A 80 12.48 -3.85 -7.88
C GLY A 80 13.35 -5.06 -8.18
N GLU A 81 14.66 -4.88 -8.40
CA GLU A 81 15.59 -5.98 -8.68
C GLU A 81 16.07 -6.70 -7.40
N TYR A 82 16.22 -5.96 -6.30
CA TYR A 82 16.79 -6.49 -5.07
C TYR A 82 15.82 -6.42 -3.91
N LEU A 83 15.85 -7.46 -3.10
CA LEU A 83 15.17 -7.52 -1.83
C LEU A 83 16.18 -7.46 -0.69
N VAL A 84 15.97 -6.57 0.28
CA VAL A 84 16.78 -6.49 1.48
C VAL A 84 15.98 -6.97 2.68
N SER A 85 16.61 -7.84 3.45
CA SER A 85 16.05 -8.42 4.66
C SER A 85 17.01 -8.21 5.83
N THR A 86 16.43 -8.01 7.01
CA THR A 86 17.16 -7.85 8.26
C THR A 86 16.66 -8.86 9.26
N SER A 87 17.55 -9.35 10.12
CA SER A 87 17.21 -10.41 11.06
C SER A 87 17.88 -10.25 12.42
N VAL A 88 17.29 -10.95 13.39
CA VAL A 88 17.82 -11.22 14.73
C VAL A 88 19.14 -12.03 14.65
N ASP A 89 19.50 -12.61 13.52
CA ASP A 89 20.79 -13.26 13.33
C ASP A 89 21.97 -12.30 13.15
N LYS A 90 21.69 -10.98 13.21
CA LYS A 90 22.66 -9.88 13.07
C LYS A 90 23.12 -9.64 11.64
N LEU A 91 22.53 -10.34 10.67
CA LEU A 91 22.89 -10.19 9.27
C LEU A 91 21.87 -9.30 8.56
N VAL A 92 22.37 -8.61 7.55
CA VAL A 92 21.54 -8.02 6.50
C VAL A 92 21.78 -8.84 5.26
N LYS A 93 20.72 -9.38 4.66
CA LYS A 93 20.83 -10.17 3.43
C LYS A 93 20.17 -9.44 2.28
N VAL A 94 20.86 -9.44 1.15
CA VAL A 94 20.38 -8.96 -0.14
C VAL A 94 20.09 -10.17 -1.00
N TRP A 95 18.89 -10.20 -1.57
CA TRP A 95 18.41 -11.28 -2.41
C TRP A 95 18.07 -10.73 -3.79
N ASP A 96 18.31 -11.55 -4.80
CA ASP A 96 17.76 -11.35 -6.13
C ASP A 96 16.29 -11.79 -6.16
N ASN A 97 15.56 -11.42 -7.21
CA ASN A 97 14.23 -11.91 -7.49
C ASN A 97 14.19 -13.41 -7.80
N GLU A 98 15.33 -14.04 -8.10
CA GLU A 98 15.48 -15.48 -8.36
C GLU A 98 15.70 -16.35 -7.10
N GLY A 99 15.75 -15.74 -5.90
CA GLY A 99 15.97 -16.47 -4.64
C GLY A 99 17.41 -16.69 -4.23
N ASN A 100 18.33 -16.20 -5.04
CA ASN A 100 19.74 -16.24 -4.71
C ASN A 100 20.07 -15.15 -3.67
N CYS A 101 20.73 -15.57 -2.59
CA CYS A 101 21.34 -14.65 -1.63
C CYS A 101 22.57 -14.00 -2.30
N VAL A 102 22.36 -12.84 -2.92
CA VAL A 102 23.36 -12.01 -3.60
C VAL A 102 24.48 -11.63 -2.64
N ALA A 103 24.12 -11.17 -1.43
CA ALA A 103 25.10 -10.81 -0.43
C ALA A 103 24.60 -11.04 1.00
N SER A 104 25.52 -11.48 1.85
CA SER A 104 25.32 -11.57 3.31
C SER A 104 26.26 -10.57 3.97
N LEU A 105 25.68 -9.51 4.50
CA LEU A 105 26.39 -8.39 5.09
C LEU A 105 26.53 -8.65 6.60
N ASP A 106 27.73 -9.04 7.00
CA ASP A 106 28.10 -9.19 8.40
C ASP A 106 28.72 -7.89 8.96
N GLY A 107 28.67 -7.73 10.27
CA GLY A 107 29.25 -6.57 10.95
C GLY A 107 28.45 -6.11 12.15
N HIS A 108 27.13 -6.31 12.17
CA HIS A 108 26.36 -6.00 13.37
C HIS A 108 26.66 -7.00 14.48
N ASN A 109 26.91 -6.51 15.68
CA ASN A 109 27.23 -7.35 16.83
C ASN A 109 25.97 -7.92 17.53
N ARG A 110 24.77 -7.43 17.16
CA ARG A 110 23.45 -7.80 17.69
C ARG A 110 22.35 -7.62 16.61
N TYR A 111 21.09 -7.90 16.99
CA TYR A 111 19.90 -7.87 16.14
C TYR A 111 19.80 -6.63 15.25
N VAL A 112 19.51 -6.81 13.97
CA VAL A 112 19.15 -5.70 13.07
C VAL A 112 17.63 -5.63 13.02
N ASN A 113 17.04 -4.43 13.05
CA ASN A 113 15.58 -4.26 13.10
C ASN A 113 15.04 -3.52 11.89
N CYS A 114 15.77 -2.53 11.37
CA CYS A 114 15.36 -1.76 10.21
C CYS A 114 16.47 -1.74 9.16
N ALA A 115 16.07 -1.80 7.90
CA ALA A 115 16.91 -1.43 6.77
C ALA A 115 16.16 -0.49 5.84
N THR A 116 16.91 0.37 5.17
CA THR A 116 16.44 1.23 4.10
C THR A 116 17.42 1.16 2.94
N ILE A 117 16.92 1.37 1.72
CA ILE A 117 17.70 1.31 0.48
C ILE A 117 17.59 2.68 -0.19
N SER A 118 18.72 3.21 -0.66
CA SER A 118 18.72 4.43 -1.48
C SER A 118 18.01 4.19 -2.82
N LYS A 119 17.43 5.25 -3.43
CA LYS A 119 16.78 5.14 -4.75
C LYS A 119 17.73 4.65 -5.84
N ASP A 120 18.99 5.06 -5.74
CA ASP A 120 20.04 4.70 -6.69
C ASP A 120 20.64 3.31 -6.43
N LEU A 121 20.07 2.54 -5.48
CA LEU A 121 20.48 1.17 -5.13
C LEU A 121 21.89 1.04 -4.56
N SER A 122 22.53 2.18 -4.34
CA SER A 122 23.93 2.28 -4.03
C SER A 122 24.22 2.02 -2.57
N ILE A 123 23.24 2.17 -1.67
CA ILE A 123 23.49 2.12 -0.23
C ILE A 123 22.33 1.48 0.51
N ILE A 124 22.63 0.45 1.31
CA ILE A 124 21.74 -0.08 2.35
C ILE A 124 22.19 0.48 3.69
N ALA A 125 21.27 1.10 4.43
CA ALA A 125 21.51 1.53 5.80
C ALA A 125 20.69 0.70 6.78
N SER A 126 21.31 0.25 7.86
CA SER A 126 20.69 -0.67 8.82
C SER A 126 20.85 -0.21 10.28
N GLY A 127 19.79 -0.38 11.07
CA GLY A 127 19.69 0.04 12.47
C GLY A 127 19.15 -1.06 13.40
N LYS A 128 19.54 -1.02 14.67
CA LYS A 128 19.32 -2.07 15.68
C LYS A 128 18.30 -1.68 16.77
N TYR A 129 17.37 -2.58 17.14
CA TYR A 129 16.45 -2.41 18.29
C TYR A 129 16.71 -3.39 19.46
N ASN A 130 16.21 -3.06 20.66
CA ASN A 130 16.05 -3.98 21.78
C ASN A 130 14.56 -4.34 21.93
N MET A 131 14.17 -5.53 21.46
CA MET A 131 12.81 -6.06 21.63
C MET A 131 12.66 -6.67 23.03
N LEU A 132 12.43 -5.85 24.05
CA LEU A 132 11.91 -6.32 25.34
C LEU A 132 10.90 -5.31 25.86
N LYS A 133 9.61 -5.60 25.65
CA LYS A 133 8.48 -4.86 26.22
C LYS A 133 8.22 -5.19 27.69
N ASN A 134 9.04 -6.02 28.34
CA ASN A 134 9.00 -6.25 29.79
C ASN A 134 10.37 -6.79 30.24
N VAL A 135 10.76 -6.50 31.48
CA VAL A 135 12.07 -6.74 32.11
C VAL A 135 13.08 -5.60 31.95
N SER A 136 12.88 -4.60 32.80
CA SER A 136 13.97 -3.83 33.41
C SER A 136 14.93 -4.81 34.10
N MET A 137 16.04 -5.14 33.43
CA MET A 137 17.35 -5.61 33.94
C MET A 137 17.97 -6.58 32.93
N MET A 138 18.91 -6.10 32.09
CA MET A 138 20.20 -6.77 31.84
C MET A 138 21.00 -6.08 30.72
N PHE A 139 22.14 -5.54 31.14
CA PHE A 139 23.40 -5.34 30.39
C PHE A 139 23.50 -4.31 29.26
N LYS A 140 24.11 -3.17 29.66
CA LYS A 140 25.21 -2.47 28.95
C LYS A 140 25.85 -3.32 27.84
N ILE A 141 26.05 -2.68 26.68
CA ILE A 141 26.61 -3.18 25.40
C ILE A 141 25.52 -3.47 24.36
N SER A 142 24.86 -2.38 23.94
CA SER A 142 24.12 -2.32 22.69
C SER A 142 25.03 -1.83 21.57
N ASP A 143 25.03 -2.50 20.41
CA ASP A 143 25.55 -1.92 19.16
C ASP A 143 24.84 -0.59 18.84
N LYS A 144 25.61 0.39 18.36
CA LYS A 144 25.22 1.81 18.21
C LYS A 144 25.47 2.33 16.79
N LEU A 145 25.84 1.41 15.90
CA LEU A 145 26.42 1.73 14.61
C LEU A 145 25.33 1.70 13.55
N VAL A 146 25.35 2.71 12.68
CA VAL A 146 24.66 2.62 11.38
C VAL A 146 25.70 2.09 10.39
N ARG A 147 25.36 1.04 9.65
CA ARG A 147 26.25 0.48 8.63
C ARG A 147 25.72 0.78 7.25
N MET A 148 26.64 1.10 6.33
CA MET A 148 26.36 1.45 4.95
C MET A 148 27.04 0.46 4.01
N PHE A 149 26.26 -0.12 3.11
CA PHE A 149 26.73 -1.17 2.20
C PHE A 149 26.44 -0.79 0.77
N LYS A 150 27.43 -0.93 -0.11
CA LYS A 150 27.32 -0.66 -1.54
C LYS A 150 27.10 -1.91 -2.33
N ILE A 151 26.01 -1.96 -3.09
CA ILE A 151 25.76 -3.02 -4.06
C ILE A 151 26.43 -2.62 -5.38
N SER A 152 27.33 -3.46 -5.86
CA SER A 152 27.93 -3.34 -7.19
C SER A 152 27.09 -4.06 -8.24
N LYS A 153 27.22 -3.67 -9.51
CA LYS A 153 26.52 -4.30 -10.64
C LYS A 153 26.88 -5.78 -10.85
N GLU A 154 27.94 -6.27 -10.19
CA GLU A 154 28.36 -7.67 -10.24
C GLU A 154 27.74 -8.51 -9.10
N ASN A 155 26.64 -8.05 -8.49
CA ASN A 155 25.97 -8.76 -7.40
C ASN A 155 26.85 -8.96 -6.15
N ASN A 156 27.91 -8.16 -5.99
CA ASN A 156 28.70 -8.11 -4.77
C ASN A 156 28.26 -6.90 -3.95
N ALA A 157 27.90 -7.12 -2.69
CA ALA A 157 27.70 -6.03 -1.73
C ALA A 157 28.92 -5.92 -0.82
N GLU A 158 29.55 -4.75 -0.84
CA GLU A 158 30.72 -4.46 -0.01
C GLU A 158 30.35 -3.40 1.03
N GLU A 159 30.89 -3.52 2.24
CA GLU A 159 30.78 -2.43 3.22
C GLU A 159 31.48 -1.18 2.66
N HIS A 160 30.80 -0.04 2.69
CA HIS A 160 31.36 1.20 2.16
C HIS A 160 32.57 1.63 3.02
N CYS A 161 33.57 2.24 2.39
CA CYS A 161 34.86 2.55 3.04
C CYS A 161 34.78 3.45 4.29
N PHE A 162 33.71 4.22 4.47
CA PHE A 162 33.49 5.09 5.63
C PHE A 162 32.54 4.46 6.68
N SER A 163 32.03 3.25 6.42
CA SER A 163 31.26 2.48 7.38
C SER A 163 32.21 1.74 8.34
N PRO A 164 31.86 1.57 9.64
CA PRO A 164 30.60 1.94 10.30
C PRO A 164 30.50 3.41 10.69
N LEU A 165 29.28 3.96 10.64
CA LEU A 165 28.99 5.31 11.11
C LEU A 165 28.86 5.34 12.64
N GLU A 166 29.85 5.96 13.29
CA GLU A 166 29.90 6.09 14.74
C GLU A 166 29.29 7.43 15.21
N GLY A 167 28.27 7.38 16.06
CA GLY A 167 27.70 8.61 16.62
C GLY A 167 26.61 8.42 17.67
N HIS A 168 25.82 7.35 17.57
CA HIS A 168 24.79 7.08 18.57
C HIS A 168 25.37 6.49 19.84
N THR A 169 24.66 6.70 20.95
CA THR A 169 25.06 6.15 22.27
C THR A 169 24.28 4.89 22.64
N TYR A 170 23.12 4.67 22.04
CA TYR A 170 22.23 3.52 22.26
C TYR A 170 21.77 2.92 20.93
N ALA A 171 20.87 1.94 21.00
CA ALA A 171 20.29 1.22 19.87
C ALA A 171 19.55 2.17 18.91
N ILE A 172 19.55 1.86 17.60
CA ILE A 172 18.96 2.66 16.52
C ILE A 172 17.58 2.08 16.14
N ASN A 173 16.51 2.83 16.37
CA ASN A 173 15.16 2.32 16.17
C ASN A 173 14.72 2.37 14.70
N HIS A 174 15.08 3.43 13.98
CA HIS A 174 14.71 3.62 12.59
C HIS A 174 15.80 4.34 11.81
N VAL A 175 15.91 4.01 10.52
CA VAL A 175 16.85 4.60 9.57
C VAL A 175 16.11 4.83 8.25
N GLU A 176 16.29 6.00 7.64
CA GLU A 176 15.62 6.37 6.39
C GLU A 176 16.51 7.22 5.50
N PHE A 177 16.47 6.94 4.19
CA PHE A 177 17.09 7.80 3.19
C PHE A 177 16.15 8.92 2.77
N SER A 178 16.72 10.07 2.46
CA SER A 178 16.01 11.10 1.71
C SER A 178 15.58 10.58 0.34
N SER A 179 14.53 11.18 -0.22
CA SER A 179 14.02 10.88 -1.56
C SER A 179 15.04 11.12 -2.68
N ASN A 180 16.05 11.95 -2.44
CA ASN A 180 17.18 12.17 -3.36
C ASN A 180 18.39 11.24 -3.10
N GLY A 181 18.35 10.40 -2.06
CA GLY A 181 19.43 9.46 -1.71
C GLY A 181 20.70 10.07 -1.13
N ASN A 182 20.80 11.40 -1.04
CA ASN A 182 22.02 12.10 -0.61
C ASN A 182 22.18 12.16 0.91
N THR A 183 21.08 12.11 1.67
CA THR A 183 21.13 12.20 3.12
C THR A 183 20.46 11.00 3.77
N LEU A 184 21.03 10.57 4.88
CA LEU A 184 20.53 9.47 5.69
C LEU A 184 20.16 9.99 7.08
N ALA A 185 18.91 9.77 7.49
CA ALA A 185 18.47 10.02 8.85
C ALA A 185 18.50 8.74 9.67
N SER A 186 19.02 8.83 10.88
CA SER A 186 19.00 7.75 11.87
C SER A 186 18.45 8.26 13.19
N CYS A 187 17.58 7.48 13.83
CA CYS A 187 17.02 7.82 15.13
C CYS A 187 17.27 6.70 16.14
N SER A 188 17.53 7.08 17.39
CA SER A 188 18.01 6.14 18.40
C SER A 188 17.27 6.29 19.72
N GLN A 189 17.37 5.21 20.52
CA GLN A 189 16.97 5.17 21.91
C GLN A 189 17.74 6.18 22.78
N ASP A 190 18.82 6.77 22.28
CA ASP A 190 19.51 7.86 22.96
C ASP A 190 18.79 9.20 22.92
N GLY A 191 17.68 9.29 22.19
CA GLY A 191 16.91 10.52 22.02
C GLY A 191 17.54 11.49 21.02
N CYS A 192 18.60 11.09 20.32
CA CYS A 192 19.19 11.85 19.23
C CYS A 192 18.72 11.29 17.89
N ALA A 193 18.50 12.19 16.94
CA ALA A 193 18.48 11.87 15.53
C ALA A 193 19.73 12.46 14.87
N ILE A 194 20.41 11.67 14.03
CA ILE A 194 21.64 12.09 13.34
C ILE A 194 21.38 12.02 11.84
N LEU A 195 21.76 13.10 11.15
CA LEU A 195 21.86 13.12 9.70
C LEU A 195 23.29 12.86 9.26
N TRP A 196 23.41 11.95 8.30
CA TRP A 196 24.65 11.56 7.66
C TRP A 196 24.61 11.93 6.19
N ASP A 197 25.74 12.34 5.65
CA ASP A 197 25.93 12.44 4.21
C ASP A 197 26.11 11.02 3.66
N ALA A 198 25.23 10.62 2.74
CA ALA A 198 25.27 9.29 2.16
C ALA A 198 26.50 9.07 1.27
N ALA A 199 27.09 10.14 0.71
CA ALA A 199 28.24 10.02 -0.19
C ALA A 199 29.59 9.96 0.56
N THR A 200 29.69 10.63 1.72
CA THR A 200 30.94 10.73 2.48
C THR A 200 30.93 9.94 3.79
N GLY A 201 29.74 9.59 4.30
CA GLY A 201 29.56 9.03 5.64
C GLY A 201 29.81 10.04 6.75
N GLU A 202 30.03 11.32 6.43
CA GLU A 202 30.27 12.31 7.46
C GLU A 202 28.98 12.64 8.21
N LYS A 203 29.12 12.82 9.52
CA LYS A 203 28.04 13.32 10.35
C LYS A 203 27.78 14.79 10.00
N ILE A 204 26.73 15.05 9.23
CA ILE A 204 26.30 16.42 8.90
C ILE A 204 25.93 17.14 10.20
N ARG A 205 25.02 16.54 10.99
CA ARG A 205 24.58 17.12 12.26
C ARG A 205 23.88 16.09 13.15
N SER A 206 24.03 16.26 14.46
CA SER A 206 23.12 15.65 15.45
C SER A 206 22.07 16.66 15.88
N LEU A 207 20.81 16.25 15.80
CA LEU A 207 19.71 16.98 16.39
C LEU A 207 19.85 17.02 17.93
N PRO A 208 19.28 18.06 18.58
CA PRO A 208 19.27 18.19 20.03
C PRO A 208 18.81 16.90 20.69
N LYS A 209 19.53 16.48 21.72
CA LYS A 209 19.23 15.26 22.45
C LYS A 209 17.92 15.42 23.23
N ASN A 210 16.90 14.67 22.85
CA ASN A 210 15.71 14.47 23.67
C ASN A 210 16.03 13.51 24.83
N ILE A 211 15.25 13.61 25.91
CA ILE A 211 15.44 12.78 27.11
C ILE A 211 14.99 11.33 26.85
N LEU A 212 13.99 11.16 25.99
CA LEU A 212 13.34 9.89 25.69
C LEU A 212 13.69 9.41 24.28
N SER A 213 13.43 8.13 24.03
CA SER A 213 13.84 7.40 22.83
C SER A 213 13.05 7.84 21.60
N LEU A 214 13.74 8.10 20.49
CA LEU A 214 13.10 8.37 19.19
C LEU A 214 12.82 7.06 18.46
N LYS A 215 11.58 6.83 18.03
CA LYS A 215 11.13 5.59 17.38
C LYS A 215 11.13 5.67 15.86
N VAL A 216 10.81 6.84 15.30
CA VAL A 216 10.59 7.03 13.87
C VAL A 216 11.28 8.29 13.39
N CYS A 217 11.93 8.19 12.23
CA CYS A 217 12.36 9.33 11.41
C CYS A 217 11.75 9.16 10.02
N ARG A 218 11.21 10.23 9.42
CA ARG A 218 10.62 10.25 8.08
C ARG A 218 11.05 11.51 7.34
N PHE A 219 11.53 11.38 6.12
CA PHE A 219 11.75 12.54 5.25
C PHE A 219 10.48 12.92 4.51
N CYS A 220 10.30 14.22 4.28
CA CYS A 220 9.31 14.66 3.32
C CYS A 220 9.80 14.37 1.89
N PRO A 221 8.90 14.11 0.92
CA PRO A 221 9.29 13.79 -0.46
C PRO A 221 10.13 14.87 -1.15
N ASP A 222 9.94 16.13 -0.76
CA ASP A 222 10.71 17.29 -1.21
C ASP A 222 12.12 17.38 -0.61
N ASN A 223 12.43 16.56 0.38
CA ASN A 223 13.66 16.54 1.19
C ASN A 223 13.94 17.81 2.00
N THR A 224 13.00 18.75 2.10
CA THR A 224 13.22 20.01 2.83
C THR A 224 12.99 19.85 4.33
N LEU A 225 12.19 18.85 4.69
CA LEU A 225 11.72 18.61 6.05
C LEU A 225 12.03 17.18 6.52
N LEU A 226 12.36 17.06 7.80
CA LEU A 226 12.52 15.79 8.51
C LEU A 226 11.58 15.76 9.71
N LEU A 227 10.77 14.72 9.81
CA LEU A 227 9.90 14.45 10.95
C LEU A 227 10.53 13.38 11.85
N THR A 228 10.61 13.65 13.15
CA THR A 228 11.07 12.70 14.17
C THR A 228 10.02 12.53 15.25
N ALA A 229 9.76 11.31 15.69
CA ALA A 229 8.79 11.03 16.75
C ALA A 229 9.23 9.85 17.63
N GLY A 230 8.76 9.79 18.87
CA GLY A 230 9.13 8.71 19.78
C GLY A 230 8.34 8.62 21.08
N ASP A 231 9.05 8.19 22.13
CA ASP A 231 8.49 7.91 23.46
C ASP A 231 8.22 9.19 24.26
N ASP A 232 8.61 10.36 23.75
CA ASP A 232 8.33 11.68 24.33
C ASP A 232 6.94 12.23 23.99
N GLU A 233 6.09 11.41 23.34
CA GLU A 233 4.72 11.76 22.96
C GLU A 233 4.66 12.97 21.99
N LYS A 234 5.81 13.36 21.46
CA LYS A 234 6.02 14.56 20.67
C LYS A 234 6.57 14.17 19.31
N ALA A 235 6.00 14.74 18.27
CA ALA A 235 6.64 14.77 16.96
C ALA A 235 7.30 16.12 16.76
N ILE A 236 8.53 16.13 16.25
CA ILE A 236 9.29 17.34 15.99
C ILE A 236 9.59 17.39 14.50
N LEU A 237 9.31 18.55 13.91
CA LEU A 237 9.60 18.84 12.52
C LEU A 237 10.85 19.72 12.43
N TRP A 238 11.79 19.27 11.63
CA TRP A 238 13.09 19.90 11.43
C TRP A 238 13.23 20.34 9.98
N ASN A 239 13.85 21.48 9.77
CA ASN A 239 14.36 21.83 8.45
C ASN A 239 15.61 20.96 8.17
N SER A 240 15.67 20.27 7.03
CA SER A 240 16.78 19.37 6.70
C SER A 240 18.09 20.11 6.41
N GLU A 241 18.03 21.33 5.89
CA GLU A 241 19.20 22.14 5.52
C GLU A 241 19.74 22.92 6.73
N THR A 242 18.88 23.66 7.43
CA THR A 242 19.31 24.49 8.57
C THR A 242 19.41 23.68 9.86
N MET A 243 18.67 22.57 9.93
CA MET A 243 18.56 21.70 11.12
C MET A 243 18.03 22.43 12.35
N GLU A 244 17.25 23.47 12.09
CA GLU A 244 16.49 24.17 13.11
C GLU A 244 15.14 23.48 13.31
N LYS A 245 14.71 23.49 14.57
CA LYS A 245 13.39 23.03 14.95
C LYS A 245 12.36 24.02 14.42
N LEU A 246 11.55 23.60 13.45
CA LEU A 246 10.48 24.44 12.89
C LEU A 246 9.23 24.38 13.74
N ALA A 247 8.83 23.16 14.11
CA ALA A 247 7.60 22.93 14.84
C ALA A 247 7.73 21.78 15.83
N GLN A 248 6.84 21.82 16.83
CA GLN A 248 6.65 20.73 17.77
C GLN A 248 5.17 20.38 17.82
N PHE A 249 4.86 19.16 17.43
CA PHE A 249 3.54 18.59 17.45
C PHE A 249 3.34 17.89 18.80
N GLU A 250 2.56 18.54 19.67
CA GLU A 250 2.21 18.02 20.99
C GLU A 250 0.74 17.58 21.03
N GLY A 251 0.44 16.60 21.87
CA GLY A 251 -0.93 16.26 22.25
C GLY A 251 -1.25 14.77 22.28
N HIS A 252 -0.39 13.90 21.72
CA HIS A 252 -0.52 12.46 21.96
C HIS A 252 -0.41 12.16 23.46
N LEU A 253 -1.13 11.12 23.89
CA LEU A 253 -1.21 10.72 25.30
C LEU A 253 -0.22 9.60 25.68
N ASP A 254 0.43 8.99 24.69
CA ASP A 254 1.45 7.94 24.87
C ASP A 254 2.34 7.88 23.62
N THR A 255 3.36 7.02 23.69
CA THR A 255 4.42 6.82 22.70
C THR A 255 3.90 6.77 21.26
N ILE A 256 4.59 7.51 20.38
CA ILE A 256 4.29 7.53 18.94
C ILE A 256 4.95 6.29 18.32
N SER A 257 4.13 5.36 17.82
CA SER A 257 4.57 4.08 17.26
C SER A 257 4.97 4.20 15.78
N GLY A 258 4.32 5.09 15.03
CA GLY A 258 4.47 5.23 13.59
C GLY A 258 4.26 6.66 13.12
N ALA A 259 4.81 6.97 11.96
CA ALA A 259 4.52 8.21 11.24
C ALA A 259 4.63 8.00 9.73
N CYS A 260 3.82 8.73 8.97
CA CYS A 260 3.89 8.79 7.52
C CYS A 260 3.64 10.22 7.02
N VAL A 261 4.16 10.52 5.82
CA VAL A 261 4.05 11.83 5.17
C VAL A 261 3.31 11.64 3.85
N SER A 262 2.52 12.63 3.44
CA SER A 262 1.85 12.59 2.15
C SER A 262 2.85 12.66 0.98
N PRO A 263 2.50 12.11 -0.19
CA PRO A 263 3.39 12.09 -1.36
C PRO A 263 3.76 13.48 -1.89
N ASP A 264 2.93 14.48 -1.60
CA ASP A 264 3.14 15.88 -1.95
C ASP A 264 3.77 16.71 -0.81
N GLY A 265 4.00 16.11 0.37
CA GLY A 265 4.60 16.80 1.51
C GLY A 265 3.72 17.85 2.19
N LEU A 266 2.41 17.86 1.95
CA LEU A 266 1.48 18.83 2.57
C LEU A 266 1.07 18.45 4.00
N ILE A 267 0.86 17.15 4.24
CA ILE A 267 0.38 16.64 5.53
C ILE A 267 1.27 15.53 6.06
N SER A 268 1.32 15.41 7.39
CA SER A 268 1.90 14.26 8.07
C SER A 268 0.92 13.65 9.04
N VAL A 269 0.99 12.33 9.21
CA VAL A 269 0.17 11.58 10.16
C VAL A 269 1.09 10.93 11.18
N THR A 270 0.73 11.07 12.45
CA THR A 270 1.40 10.41 13.57
C THR A 270 0.42 9.51 14.30
N VAL A 271 0.86 8.30 14.65
CA VAL A 271 0.02 7.28 15.30
C VAL A 271 0.61 6.87 16.64
N SER A 272 -0.24 6.65 17.65
CA SER A 272 0.16 6.29 19.00
C SER A 272 -0.26 4.89 19.41
N VAL A 273 0.44 4.37 20.41
CA VAL A 273 0.06 3.17 21.17
C VAL A 273 -1.23 3.41 21.96
N ASN A 274 -1.60 4.65 22.29
CA ASN A 274 -2.87 5.01 22.93
C ASN A 274 -4.06 5.08 21.97
N ALA A 275 -3.98 4.40 20.82
CA ALA A 275 -5.06 4.29 19.84
C ALA A 275 -5.45 5.59 19.12
N ASP A 276 -4.76 6.71 19.36
CA ASP A 276 -5.01 7.96 18.66
C ASP A 276 -4.11 8.12 17.43
N TYR A 277 -4.63 8.77 16.41
CA TYR A 277 -3.81 9.33 15.34
C TYR A 277 -4.15 10.79 15.11
N ARG A 278 -3.13 11.54 14.67
CA ARG A 278 -3.22 12.98 14.45
C ARG A 278 -2.69 13.32 13.07
N ILE A 279 -3.36 14.27 12.42
CA ILE A 279 -2.97 14.81 11.12
C ILE A 279 -2.47 16.24 11.32
N TRP A 280 -1.31 16.53 10.77
CA TRP A 280 -0.62 17.81 10.90
C TRP A 280 -0.41 18.44 9.53
N SER A 281 -0.56 19.76 9.47
CA SER A 281 -0.11 20.54 8.32
C SER A 281 1.40 20.71 8.38
N LEU A 282 2.10 20.45 7.28
CA LEU A 282 3.52 20.74 7.16
C LEU A 282 3.79 22.18 6.71
N GLU A 283 2.79 22.91 6.21
CA GLU A 283 2.92 24.33 5.85
C GLU A 283 2.61 25.27 7.03
N SER A 284 1.50 25.02 7.74
CA SER A 284 1.05 25.87 8.86
C SER A 284 1.51 25.36 10.23
N PHE A 285 2.05 24.14 10.30
CA PHE A 285 2.45 23.46 11.53
C PHE A 285 1.32 23.26 12.55
N ALA A 286 0.06 23.37 12.12
CA ALA A 286 -1.10 23.18 12.97
C ALA A 286 -1.58 21.71 12.98
N CYS A 287 -2.18 21.31 14.09
CA CYS A 287 -2.96 20.06 14.16
C CYS A 287 -4.26 20.28 13.39
N LEU A 288 -4.47 19.54 12.31
CA LEU A 288 -5.63 19.68 11.45
C LEU A 288 -6.77 18.75 11.87
N TYR A 289 -6.43 17.57 12.38
CA TYR A 289 -7.41 16.58 12.81
C TYR A 289 -6.85 15.65 13.88
N ILE A 290 -7.71 15.25 14.81
CA ILE A 290 -7.40 14.30 15.88
C ILE A 290 -8.48 13.22 15.82
N LYS A 291 -8.05 11.96 15.74
CA LYS A 291 -8.93 10.81 15.92
C LYS A 291 -8.53 10.09 17.18
N GLU A 292 -9.34 10.25 18.21
CA GLU A 292 -9.29 9.42 19.41
C GLU A 292 -9.96 8.06 19.13
N ASP A 293 -9.46 7.02 19.79
CA ASP A 293 -9.95 5.64 19.72
C ASP A 293 -10.10 5.11 18.28
N ALA A 294 -9.05 5.28 17.46
CA ALA A 294 -9.04 4.74 16.10
C ALA A 294 -8.97 3.20 16.09
N HIS A 295 -8.32 2.57 17.07
CA HIS A 295 -8.17 1.11 17.21
C HIS A 295 -8.31 0.67 18.67
N ASP A 296 -8.91 -0.47 18.96
CA ASP A 296 -8.93 -0.99 20.32
C ASP A 296 -7.51 -1.51 20.66
N TYR A 297 -6.91 -1.07 21.78
CA TYR A 297 -5.55 -1.46 22.22
C TYR A 297 -4.36 -0.91 21.40
N GLY A 298 -4.57 0.14 20.60
CA GLY A 298 -3.46 0.91 20.05
C GLY A 298 -3.05 0.59 18.62
N ILE A 299 -2.44 1.57 17.96
CA ILE A 299 -1.98 1.50 16.57
C ILE A 299 -0.52 1.02 16.55
N GLN A 300 -0.22 0.02 15.71
CA GLN A 300 1.13 -0.51 15.56
C GLN A 300 1.88 0.13 14.38
N ASP A 301 1.22 0.29 13.23
CA ASP A 301 1.83 0.82 12.03
C ASP A 301 0.80 1.61 11.20
N CYS A 302 1.31 2.45 10.32
CA CYS A 302 0.50 3.25 9.41
C CYS A 302 1.22 3.46 8.08
N ASP A 303 0.44 3.65 7.03
CA ASP A 303 0.96 3.99 5.71
C ASP A 303 0.00 4.90 4.95
N MET A 304 0.54 5.71 4.03
CA MET A 304 -0.23 6.65 3.22
C MET A 304 -0.18 6.24 1.75
N SER A 305 -1.27 6.44 1.02
CA SER A 305 -1.30 6.16 -0.42
C SER A 305 -0.30 7.05 -1.16
N HIS A 306 0.43 6.45 -2.11
CA HIS A 306 1.44 7.11 -2.90
C HIS A 306 0.85 7.95 -4.05
N ASN A 307 -0.37 7.65 -4.49
CA ASN A 307 -1.09 8.42 -5.50
C ASN A 307 -2.18 9.32 -4.91
N LEU A 308 -2.41 10.45 -5.59
CA LEU A 308 -3.32 11.51 -5.17
C LEU A 308 -4.80 11.24 -5.50
N GLU A 309 -5.14 10.26 -6.34
CA GLU A 309 -6.55 9.97 -6.68
C GLU A 309 -6.73 8.52 -7.17
N PRO A 310 -7.14 7.56 -6.32
CA PRO A 310 -7.54 6.25 -6.82
C PRO A 310 -9.02 6.21 -7.27
N ILE A 311 -9.84 7.23 -7.02
CA ILE A 311 -11.30 7.07 -7.12
C ILE A 311 -11.88 7.76 -8.37
N PRO A 312 -12.41 7.00 -9.36
CA PRO A 312 -13.25 7.56 -10.38
C PRO A 312 -14.58 8.00 -9.73
N ASN A 313 -15.01 9.24 -10.00
CA ASN A 313 -16.34 9.82 -9.69
C ASN A 313 -16.50 10.75 -8.47
N LEU A 314 -15.52 11.56 -8.09
CA LEU A 314 -15.83 12.78 -7.33
C LEU A 314 -15.36 14.06 -8.02
N THR A 315 -16.22 15.06 -7.94
CA THR A 315 -16.07 16.41 -8.47
C THR A 315 -14.71 17.05 -8.16
N ILE A 316 -14.16 17.70 -9.18
CA ILE A 316 -12.81 18.26 -9.44
C ILE A 316 -12.16 19.18 -8.37
N ASN A 317 -12.70 19.31 -7.16
CA ASN A 317 -12.36 20.42 -6.26
C ASN A 317 -11.67 20.07 -4.92
N ALA A 318 -11.25 18.83 -4.67
CA ALA A 318 -10.57 18.45 -3.42
C ALA A 318 -9.49 17.37 -3.64
N GLN A 319 -8.29 17.58 -3.09
CA GLN A 319 -7.24 16.56 -3.04
C GLN A 319 -7.60 15.51 -1.98
N SER A 320 -7.48 14.22 -2.31
CA SER A 320 -7.81 13.15 -1.36
C SER A 320 -6.67 12.15 -1.17
N TYR A 321 -6.39 11.80 0.08
CA TYR A 321 -5.40 10.80 0.45
C TYR A 321 -6.11 9.62 1.11
N LEU A 322 -5.53 8.44 0.95
CA LEU A 322 -5.91 7.28 1.74
C LEU A 322 -4.83 7.01 2.79
N LEU A 323 -5.28 6.83 4.02
CA LEU A 323 -4.45 6.42 5.15
C LEU A 323 -4.89 5.03 5.56
N VAL A 324 -3.93 4.11 5.70
CA VAL A 324 -4.16 2.83 6.36
C VAL A 324 -3.57 2.87 7.75
N THR A 325 -4.33 2.39 8.72
CA THR A 325 -3.86 2.13 10.08
C THR A 325 -4.11 0.68 10.46
N CYS A 326 -3.19 0.09 11.22
CA CYS A 326 -3.37 -1.25 11.77
C CYS A 326 -3.07 -1.26 13.28
N GLY A 327 -3.76 -2.15 14.01
CA GLY A 327 -3.72 -2.14 15.47
C GLY A 327 -3.75 -3.51 16.12
N ASN A 328 -3.74 -3.48 17.45
CA ASN A 328 -3.85 -4.68 18.29
C ASN A 328 -5.29 -5.23 18.36
N ASP A 329 -6.26 -4.54 17.76
CA ASP A 329 -7.66 -4.99 17.61
C ASP A 329 -7.87 -6.01 16.48
N SER A 330 -6.79 -6.47 15.83
CA SER A 330 -6.83 -7.36 14.66
C SER A 330 -7.52 -6.72 13.43
N LEU A 331 -7.71 -5.39 13.45
CA LEU A 331 -8.35 -4.66 12.37
C LEU A 331 -7.33 -3.86 11.56
N VAL A 332 -7.63 -3.73 10.28
CA VAL A 332 -6.98 -2.75 9.40
C VAL A 332 -8.05 -1.76 8.96
N LYS A 333 -7.81 -0.46 9.13
CA LYS A 333 -8.80 0.59 8.84
C LYS A 333 -8.27 1.50 7.74
N LEU A 334 -9.14 1.77 6.76
CA LEU A 334 -8.90 2.70 5.66
C LEU A 334 -9.62 4.01 5.94
N TRP A 335 -8.87 5.10 5.96
CA TRP A 335 -9.37 6.44 6.20
C TRP A 335 -9.19 7.27 4.94
N ARG A 336 -10.25 7.98 4.55
CA ARG A 336 -10.20 8.97 3.49
C ARG A 336 -9.98 10.34 4.10
N ILE A 337 -8.92 11.00 3.67
CA ILE A 337 -8.57 12.36 4.08
C ILE A 337 -8.80 13.26 2.86
N SER A 338 -9.71 14.22 2.93
CA SER A 338 -10.01 15.14 1.84
C SER A 338 -9.65 16.56 2.24
N LEU A 339 -8.77 17.19 1.45
CA LEU A 339 -8.33 18.57 1.57
C LEU A 339 -9.11 19.43 0.56
N PRO A 340 -9.68 20.57 0.97
CA PRO A 340 -10.23 21.54 0.02
C PRO A 340 -9.08 22.10 -0.85
N ASN A 341 -9.30 22.23 -2.17
CA ASN A 341 -8.27 22.76 -3.07
C ASN A 341 -7.78 24.16 -2.65
N LYS A 342 -6.51 24.45 -2.98
CA LYS A 342 -5.66 25.63 -2.67
C LYS A 342 -6.26 27.05 -2.88
N CYS A 343 -7.53 27.19 -3.25
CA CYS A 343 -8.16 28.51 -3.41
C CYS A 343 -8.54 29.17 -2.07
N ASP A 344 -8.68 28.39 -0.98
CA ASP A 344 -8.88 28.94 0.37
C ASP A 344 -7.57 28.85 1.18
N THR A 345 -7.15 29.98 1.73
CA THR A 345 -5.79 30.29 2.21
C THR A 345 -5.43 29.70 3.58
N SER A 346 -6.15 28.67 4.03
CA SER A 346 -5.85 27.96 5.28
C SER A 346 -6.39 26.53 5.20
N ILE A 347 -5.52 25.52 5.36
CA ILE A 347 -5.88 24.08 5.37
C ILE A 347 -6.63 23.70 6.68
N ASP A 348 -7.35 24.64 7.29
CA ASP A 348 -7.93 24.50 8.64
C ASP A 348 -9.14 23.57 8.68
N LYS A 349 -9.66 23.15 7.51
CA LYS A 349 -10.80 22.23 7.40
C LYS A 349 -10.42 21.03 6.55
N ILE A 350 -9.99 19.96 7.21
CA ILE A 350 -9.87 18.63 6.61
C ILE A 350 -11.15 17.86 6.88
N GLU A 351 -11.65 17.15 5.86
CA GLU A 351 -12.66 16.12 6.05
C GLU A 351 -11.98 14.74 6.13
N VAL A 352 -12.03 14.11 7.30
CA VAL A 352 -11.54 12.74 7.50
C VAL A 352 -12.71 11.81 7.74
N LYS A 353 -12.84 10.77 6.92
CA LYS A 353 -13.88 9.75 7.04
C LYS A 353 -13.27 8.37 7.14
N LEU A 354 -13.75 7.56 8.08
CA LEU A 354 -13.53 6.12 8.02
C LEU A 354 -14.22 5.63 6.74
N TRP A 355 -13.43 5.12 5.81
CA TRP A 355 -13.97 4.64 4.54
C TRP A 355 -14.38 3.18 4.65
N ARG A 356 -13.48 2.35 5.19
CA ARG A 356 -13.67 0.89 5.30
C ARG A 356 -12.92 0.35 6.52
N SER A 357 -13.48 -0.71 7.12
CA SER A 357 -12.80 -1.52 8.14
C SER A 357 -12.62 -2.92 7.58
N LEU A 358 -11.38 -3.34 7.44
CA LEU A 358 -10.98 -4.64 6.92
C LEU A 358 -10.88 -5.61 8.10
N GLN A 359 -11.76 -6.61 8.11
CA GLN A 359 -11.85 -7.61 9.16
C GLN A 359 -11.43 -8.97 8.62
N GLY A 360 -10.65 -9.72 9.38
CA GLY A 360 -10.26 -11.07 8.98
C GLY A 360 -9.07 -11.64 9.75
N HIS A 361 -8.19 -10.80 10.30
CA HIS A 361 -7.09 -11.29 11.13
C HIS A 361 -7.59 -11.83 12.47
N GLY A 362 -6.96 -12.91 12.93
CA GLY A 362 -7.22 -13.56 14.21
C GLY A 362 -6.33 -13.06 15.36
N GLY A 363 -5.46 -12.09 15.10
CA GLY A 363 -4.55 -11.52 16.09
C GLY A 363 -4.02 -10.15 15.67
N ASN A 364 -3.14 -9.60 16.52
CA ASN A 364 -2.59 -8.26 16.36
C ASN A 364 -1.92 -8.09 15.00
N VAL A 365 -2.28 -7.01 14.29
CA VAL A 365 -1.66 -6.64 13.02
C VAL A 365 -0.39 -5.85 13.32
N LEU A 366 0.74 -6.34 12.80
CA LEU A 366 2.07 -5.82 13.10
C LEU A 366 2.55 -4.79 12.08
N CYS A 367 2.26 -5.00 10.80
CA CYS A 367 2.71 -4.14 9.71
C CYS A 367 1.61 -3.99 8.67
N VAL A 368 1.57 -2.82 8.03
CA VAL A 368 0.67 -2.56 6.91
C VAL A 368 1.36 -1.69 5.87
N ARG A 369 1.21 -2.03 4.59
CA ARG A 369 1.80 -1.28 3.48
C ARG A 369 0.87 -1.17 2.28
N PHE A 370 0.88 -0.01 1.65
CA PHE A 370 0.28 0.19 0.33
C PHE A 370 1.18 -0.35 -0.78
N SER A 371 0.55 -0.70 -1.90
CA SER A 371 1.26 -0.90 -3.15
C SER A 371 1.87 0.43 -3.65
N GLN A 372 3.12 0.37 -4.12
CA GLN A 372 3.95 1.56 -4.33
C GLN A 372 3.49 2.45 -5.50
N ILE A 373 3.04 1.85 -6.62
CA ILE A 373 2.69 2.63 -7.82
C ILE A 373 1.23 3.07 -7.84
N VAL A 374 0.27 2.17 -7.57
CA VAL A 374 -1.17 2.49 -7.79
C VAL A 374 -1.96 2.62 -6.47
N SER A 375 -1.39 2.18 -5.34
CA SER A 375 -2.04 2.16 -4.02
C SER A 375 -3.43 1.50 -4.00
N GLU A 376 -3.68 0.55 -4.91
CA GLU A 376 -4.93 -0.22 -5.02
C GLU A 376 -5.01 -1.40 -4.08
N PHE A 377 -3.84 -1.87 -3.64
CA PHE A 377 -3.70 -3.02 -2.76
C PHE A 377 -3.05 -2.60 -1.47
N VAL A 378 -3.50 -3.24 -0.40
CA VAL A 378 -2.92 -3.13 0.93
C VAL A 378 -2.53 -4.52 1.37
N CYS A 379 -1.30 -4.69 1.84
CA CYS A 379 -0.88 -5.90 2.52
C CYS A 379 -0.82 -5.63 4.02
N SER A 380 -1.37 -6.55 4.81
CA SER A 380 -1.26 -6.54 6.27
C SER A 380 -0.70 -7.86 6.77
N THR A 381 0.14 -7.79 7.79
CA THR A 381 0.73 -8.96 8.44
C THR A 381 0.35 -9.01 9.90
N ALA A 382 0.05 -10.20 10.42
CA ALA A 382 -0.41 -10.34 11.79
C ALA A 382 0.22 -11.53 12.53
N THR A 383 -0.03 -11.54 13.84
CA THR A 383 0.40 -12.59 14.78
C THR A 383 -0.34 -13.91 14.62
N ASP A 384 -1.37 -13.96 13.78
CA ASP A 384 -2.13 -15.15 13.41
C ASP A 384 -1.43 -16.03 12.36
N ARG A 385 -0.19 -15.70 11.99
CA ARG A 385 0.61 -16.36 10.94
C ARG A 385 0.09 -16.12 9.53
N GLN A 386 -0.74 -15.10 9.34
CA GLN A 386 -1.30 -14.75 8.05
C GLN A 386 -0.76 -13.40 7.59
N ALA A 387 -0.46 -13.33 6.29
CA ALA A 387 -0.46 -12.08 5.56
C ALA A 387 -1.74 -12.01 4.72
N ARG A 388 -2.36 -10.84 4.63
CA ARG A 388 -3.59 -10.66 3.86
C ARG A 388 -3.43 -9.54 2.87
N ILE A 389 -3.91 -9.78 1.65
CA ILE A 389 -3.94 -8.77 0.60
C ILE A 389 -5.38 -8.31 0.45
N TRP A 390 -5.58 -7.00 0.55
CA TRP A 390 -6.87 -6.35 0.49
C TRP A 390 -6.97 -5.49 -0.75
N SER A 391 -8.12 -5.52 -1.41
CA SER A 391 -8.48 -4.51 -2.40
C SER A 391 -8.95 -3.26 -1.68
N VAL A 392 -8.35 -2.12 -2.00
CA VAL A 392 -8.69 -0.82 -1.39
C VAL A 392 -10.10 -0.37 -1.77
N TYR A 393 -10.56 -0.67 -2.99
CA TYR A 393 -11.87 -0.25 -3.48
C TYR A 393 -13.02 -1.09 -2.92
N SER A 394 -12.89 -2.42 -3.02
CA SER A 394 -13.94 -3.34 -2.58
C SER A 394 -13.89 -3.58 -1.07
N ALA A 395 -12.76 -3.30 -0.41
CA ALA A 395 -12.47 -3.67 0.97
C ALA A 395 -12.52 -5.18 1.24
N ASN A 396 -12.47 -5.99 0.17
CA ASN A 396 -12.47 -7.43 0.27
C ASN A 396 -11.04 -7.94 0.48
N CYS A 397 -10.93 -8.98 1.31
CA CYS A 397 -9.72 -9.78 1.38
C CYS A 397 -9.62 -10.56 0.08
N LEU A 398 -8.67 -10.20 -0.78
CA LEU A 398 -8.44 -10.89 -2.05
C LEU A 398 -7.74 -12.23 -1.81
N TYR A 399 -6.70 -12.21 -0.96
CA TYR A 399 -5.89 -13.38 -0.68
C TYR A 399 -5.54 -13.45 0.80
N VAL A 400 -5.58 -14.68 1.33
CA VAL A 400 -5.07 -15.04 2.64
C VAL A 400 -3.84 -15.90 2.41
N LEU A 401 -2.69 -15.42 2.90
CA LEU A 401 -1.39 -16.04 2.73
C LEU A 401 -0.99 -16.67 4.06
N ASP A 402 -1.18 -17.98 4.16
CA ASP A 402 -0.83 -18.74 5.36
C ASP A 402 0.68 -19.01 5.39
N HIS A 403 1.29 -18.72 6.54
CA HIS A 403 2.70 -18.99 6.81
C HIS A 403 2.84 -19.96 8.00
N ASP A 404 3.99 -20.60 8.12
CA ASP A 404 4.25 -21.55 9.20
C ASP A 404 4.37 -20.86 10.57
N SER A 405 4.72 -19.57 10.57
CA SER A 405 4.99 -18.75 11.76
C SER A 405 4.48 -17.31 11.61
N ILE A 406 4.69 -16.50 12.64
CA ILE A 406 4.24 -15.10 12.70
C ILE A 406 4.94 -14.28 11.63
N VAL A 407 4.15 -13.52 10.86
CA VAL A 407 4.65 -12.64 9.81
C VAL A 407 4.91 -11.26 10.40
N THR A 408 6.17 -10.81 10.38
CA THR A 408 6.61 -9.59 11.07
C THR A 408 6.51 -8.34 10.20
N SER A 409 6.74 -8.49 8.89
CA SER A 409 6.80 -7.37 7.95
C SER A 409 6.42 -7.79 6.55
N CYS A 410 5.88 -6.85 5.77
CA CYS A 410 5.60 -7.03 4.35
C CYS A 410 6.08 -5.82 3.55
N TYR A 411 6.40 -6.05 2.27
CA TYR A 411 6.68 -4.98 1.33
C TYR A 411 6.41 -5.41 -0.11
N PHE A 412 5.76 -4.54 -0.88
CA PHE A 412 5.51 -4.79 -2.30
C PHE A 412 6.73 -4.42 -3.14
N ASN A 413 6.93 -5.15 -4.23
CA ASN A 413 7.78 -4.69 -5.30
C ASN A 413 7.19 -3.43 -5.93
N VAL A 414 8.03 -2.60 -6.54
CA VAL A 414 7.66 -1.35 -7.23
C VAL A 414 6.59 -1.64 -8.29
N ASP A 415 6.84 -2.62 -9.15
CA ASP A 415 5.90 -3.06 -10.18
C ASP A 415 4.70 -3.85 -9.63
N CYS A 416 4.57 -4.00 -8.31
CA CYS A 416 3.47 -4.74 -7.65
C CYS A 416 3.28 -6.19 -8.14
N SER A 417 4.27 -6.75 -8.84
CA SER A 417 4.28 -8.12 -9.36
C SER A 417 4.65 -9.16 -8.30
N LEU A 418 5.44 -8.75 -7.31
CA LEU A 418 5.89 -9.57 -6.20
C LEU A 418 5.54 -8.91 -4.87
N LEU A 419 5.23 -9.74 -3.88
CA LEU A 419 5.08 -9.34 -2.49
C LEU A 419 6.06 -10.15 -1.64
N ALA A 420 6.85 -9.45 -0.82
CA ALA A 420 7.76 -10.08 0.11
C ALA A 420 7.22 -10.01 1.54
N THR A 421 7.30 -11.13 2.26
CA THR A 421 6.85 -11.28 3.65
C THR A 421 7.96 -11.89 4.50
N GLY A 422 8.33 -11.22 5.58
CA GLY A 422 9.33 -11.70 6.54
C GLY A 422 8.68 -12.44 7.70
N CYS A 423 9.22 -13.59 8.07
CA CYS A 423 8.65 -14.47 9.09
C CYS A 423 9.57 -14.68 10.30
N LEU A 424 8.95 -15.01 11.42
CA LEU A 424 9.64 -15.30 12.68
C LEU A 424 10.35 -16.66 12.69
N ASP A 425 9.97 -17.56 11.79
CA ASP A 425 10.64 -18.83 11.52
C ASP A 425 11.94 -18.71 10.72
N LYS A 426 12.47 -17.49 10.56
CA LYS A 426 13.73 -17.17 9.87
C LYS A 426 13.61 -17.14 8.34
N THR A 427 12.48 -17.54 7.80
CA THR A 427 12.27 -17.57 6.36
C THR A 427 11.74 -16.23 5.85
N LEU A 428 11.98 -15.98 4.58
CA LEU A 428 11.35 -14.91 3.84
C LEU A 428 10.60 -15.54 2.67
N TRP A 429 9.34 -15.16 2.50
CA TRP A 429 8.48 -15.73 1.45
C TRP A 429 8.25 -14.67 0.38
N LEU A 430 8.37 -15.09 -0.88
CA LEU A 430 8.00 -14.30 -2.04
C LEU A 430 6.74 -14.85 -2.67
N TRP A 431 5.79 -13.94 -2.89
CA TRP A 431 4.49 -14.23 -3.43
C TRP A 431 4.35 -13.56 -4.78
N LYS A 432 3.97 -14.34 -5.81
CA LYS A 432 3.74 -13.79 -7.14
C LYS A 432 2.29 -13.34 -7.28
N LEU A 433 2.11 -12.05 -7.53
CA LEU A 433 0.79 -11.47 -7.73
C LEU A 433 0.35 -11.68 -9.18
N PRO A 434 -0.87 -12.19 -9.43
CA PRO A 434 -1.34 -12.42 -10.79
C PRO A 434 -1.51 -11.11 -11.55
N GLN A 435 -1.07 -11.11 -12.82
CA GLN A 435 -1.13 -9.93 -13.70
C GLN A 435 -2.57 -9.42 -13.93
N HIS A 436 -3.60 -10.25 -13.73
CA HIS A 436 -4.98 -9.80 -13.82
C HIS A 436 -5.35 -8.76 -12.75
N LEU A 437 -4.73 -8.81 -11.57
CA LEU A 437 -4.86 -7.75 -10.55
C LEU A 437 -4.19 -6.46 -11.01
N MET A 438 -3.12 -6.57 -11.79
CA MET A 438 -2.41 -5.43 -12.39
C MET A 438 -3.22 -4.77 -13.52
N PHE A 439 -4.21 -5.45 -14.10
CA PHE A 439 -4.99 -4.93 -15.24
C PHE A 439 -6.17 -4.04 -14.83
N GLN A 440 -6.65 -4.10 -13.59
CA GLN A 440 -7.68 -3.15 -13.11
C GLN A 440 -7.14 -1.71 -13.10
N SER A 441 -5.83 -1.52 -12.90
CA SER A 441 -5.17 -0.21 -13.07
C SER A 441 -5.08 0.22 -14.54
N ALA A 442 -4.92 -0.70 -15.49
CA ALA A 442 -4.94 -0.39 -16.92
C ALA A 442 -6.35 -0.04 -17.43
N VAL A 443 -7.39 -0.61 -16.82
CA VAL A 443 -8.78 -0.20 -17.06
C VAL A 443 -9.05 1.17 -16.41
N ALA A 444 -8.51 1.45 -15.23
CA ALA A 444 -8.55 2.77 -14.61
C ALA A 444 -7.77 3.83 -15.43
N ASP A 445 -6.62 3.47 -16.02
CA ASP A 445 -5.85 4.30 -16.96
C ASP A 445 -6.55 4.43 -18.32
N LYS A 446 -7.28 3.40 -18.79
CA LYS A 446 -8.17 3.50 -19.96
C LYS A 446 -9.39 4.37 -19.69
N ILE A 447 -9.88 4.42 -18.44
CA ILE A 447 -10.94 5.32 -17.98
C ILE A 447 -10.40 6.75 -17.79
N GLN A 448 -9.18 6.93 -17.26
CA GLN A 448 -8.48 8.22 -17.15
C GLN A 448 -8.02 8.78 -18.50
N SER A 449 -7.71 7.90 -19.47
CA SER A 449 -7.36 8.28 -20.84
C SER A 449 -8.57 8.55 -21.74
N ARG A 450 -9.76 8.74 -21.16
CA ARG A 450 -10.78 9.64 -21.74
C ARG A 450 -10.29 11.09 -21.69
N ALA A 451 -9.11 11.35 -22.27
CA ALA A 451 -8.75 12.67 -22.75
C ALA A 451 -9.89 13.11 -23.66
N LYS A 452 -10.45 14.28 -23.38
CA LYS A 452 -11.53 14.87 -24.17
C LYS A 452 -11.18 14.71 -25.66
N PRO A 453 -12.07 14.12 -26.50
CA PRO A 453 -11.75 13.90 -27.91
C PRO A 453 -11.41 15.25 -28.55
N ILE A 454 -10.52 15.25 -29.54
CA ILE A 454 -9.98 16.51 -30.09
C ILE A 454 -11.14 17.33 -30.65
N ILE A 455 -12.18 16.68 -31.18
CA ILE A 455 -13.37 17.35 -31.69
C ILE A 455 -14.09 18.24 -30.65
N ASP A 456 -13.92 17.95 -29.35
CA ASP A 456 -14.51 18.67 -28.23
C ASP A 456 -13.54 19.64 -27.54
N TRP A 457 -12.32 19.80 -28.08
CA TRP A 457 -11.35 20.77 -27.56
C TRP A 457 -11.82 22.20 -27.81
N THR A 458 -11.85 22.98 -26.73
CA THR A 458 -12.10 24.42 -26.79
C THR A 458 -10.81 25.18 -27.10
N THR A 459 -10.92 26.44 -27.53
CA THR A 459 -9.76 27.35 -27.66
C THR A 459 -8.85 27.36 -26.41
N ALA A 460 -9.42 27.25 -25.20
CA ALA A 460 -8.65 27.19 -23.96
C ALA A 460 -7.81 25.91 -23.83
N ASP A 461 -8.35 24.77 -24.27
CA ASP A 461 -7.65 23.48 -24.27
C ASP A 461 -6.49 23.48 -25.27
N ILE A 462 -6.69 24.13 -26.43
CA ILE A 462 -5.65 24.32 -27.45
C ILE A 462 -4.53 25.22 -26.95
N ILE A 463 -4.85 26.29 -26.22
CA ILE A 463 -3.83 27.16 -25.60
C ILE A 463 -3.01 26.37 -24.58
N LYS A 464 -3.66 25.52 -23.78
CA LYS A 464 -2.98 24.65 -22.80
C LYS A 464 -2.06 23.65 -23.51
N TRP A 465 -2.53 23.06 -24.61
CA TRP A 465 -1.74 22.17 -25.45
C TRP A 465 -0.52 22.87 -26.09
N LEU A 466 -0.70 24.07 -26.67
CA LEU A 466 0.39 24.88 -27.24
C LEU A 466 1.44 25.28 -26.20
N LYS A 467 1.01 25.58 -24.95
CA LYS A 467 1.93 25.81 -23.83
C LYS A 467 2.77 24.58 -23.51
N ASN A 468 2.19 23.39 -23.57
CA ASN A 468 2.90 22.14 -23.28
C ASN A 468 3.92 21.76 -24.36
N ILE A 469 3.71 22.16 -25.62
CA ILE A 469 4.69 21.96 -26.72
C ILE A 469 5.81 23.03 -26.69
N GLU A 470 5.75 23.96 -25.73
CA GLU A 470 6.66 25.10 -25.59
C GLU A 470 6.57 26.08 -26.78
N MET A 471 5.44 26.09 -27.50
CA MET A 471 5.18 27.02 -28.61
C MET A 471 4.35 28.22 -28.13
N HIS A 472 4.90 28.96 -27.17
CA HIS A 472 4.21 30.08 -26.54
C HIS A 472 3.91 31.24 -27.51
N GLY A 473 4.74 31.42 -28.55
CA GLY A 473 4.57 32.47 -29.57
C GLY A 473 3.28 32.35 -30.38
N LEU A 474 2.70 31.14 -30.46
CA LEU A 474 1.49 30.87 -31.24
C LEU A 474 0.19 31.09 -30.47
N ILE A 475 0.26 31.27 -29.15
CA ILE A 475 -0.92 31.45 -28.30
C ILE A 475 -1.75 32.67 -28.72
N PRO A 476 -1.15 33.87 -28.98
CA PRO A 476 -1.91 35.05 -29.40
C PRO A 476 -2.58 34.87 -30.78
N VAL A 477 -1.89 34.19 -31.71
CA VAL A 477 -2.38 33.94 -33.06
C VAL A 477 -3.51 32.91 -33.04
N ALA A 478 -3.33 31.81 -32.31
CA ALA A 478 -4.35 30.77 -32.11
C ALA A 478 -5.62 31.33 -31.44
N THR A 479 -5.48 32.26 -30.49
CA THR A 479 -6.64 32.96 -29.89
C THR A 479 -7.36 33.86 -30.89
N ASN A 480 -6.62 34.62 -31.72
CA ASN A 480 -7.22 35.51 -32.71
C ASN A 480 -7.95 34.73 -33.82
N CYS A 481 -7.42 33.57 -34.22
CA CYS A 481 -8.04 32.70 -35.21
C CYS A 481 -9.20 31.84 -34.65
N CYS A 482 -9.46 31.91 -33.34
CA CYS A 482 -10.39 31.05 -32.62
C CYS A 482 -10.20 29.58 -33.02
N LEU A 483 -8.96 29.09 -32.91
CA LEU A 483 -8.64 27.71 -33.28
C LEU A 483 -9.30 26.78 -32.26
N ASP A 484 -10.25 25.97 -32.73
CA ASP A 484 -10.98 24.97 -31.95
C ASP A 484 -10.62 23.57 -32.44
N GLY A 485 -10.91 22.56 -31.61
CA GLY A 485 -10.67 21.16 -31.90
C GLY A 485 -11.26 20.69 -33.24
N LYS A 486 -12.47 21.16 -33.55
CA LYS A 486 -13.13 20.90 -34.84
C LYS A 486 -12.30 21.41 -36.03
N LYS A 487 -11.73 22.62 -35.93
CA LYS A 487 -10.91 23.20 -37.00
C LYS A 487 -9.60 22.43 -37.18
N LEU A 488 -8.98 21.98 -36.09
CA LEU A 488 -7.75 21.16 -36.12
C LEU A 488 -7.96 19.86 -36.90
N ILE A 489 -9.12 19.21 -36.75
CA ILE A 489 -9.43 17.96 -37.45
C ILE A 489 -9.79 18.21 -38.91
N THR A 490 -10.70 19.16 -39.17
CA THR A 490 -11.27 19.39 -40.51
C THR A 490 -10.28 20.00 -41.51
N LEU A 491 -9.33 20.81 -41.05
CA LEU A 491 -8.37 21.48 -41.93
C LEU A 491 -7.14 20.60 -42.20
N THR A 492 -6.54 20.74 -43.38
CA THR A 492 -5.27 20.07 -43.68
C THR A 492 -4.14 20.71 -42.88
N VAL A 493 -3.09 19.94 -42.58
CA VAL A 493 -1.96 20.43 -41.77
C VAL A 493 -1.35 21.70 -42.38
N ASP A 494 -1.22 21.75 -43.71
CA ASP A 494 -0.68 22.90 -44.43
C ASP A 494 -1.59 24.14 -44.35
N GLN A 495 -2.92 23.96 -44.32
CA GLN A 495 -3.87 25.05 -44.12
C GLN A 495 -3.79 25.62 -42.70
N ILE A 496 -3.56 24.77 -41.69
CA ILE A 496 -3.40 25.22 -40.30
C ILE A 496 -2.07 25.96 -40.14
N CYS A 497 -0.99 25.47 -40.76
CA CYS A 497 0.30 26.16 -40.77
C CYS A 497 0.21 27.53 -41.45
N ALA A 498 -0.52 27.64 -42.56
CA ALA A 498 -0.75 28.91 -43.24
C ALA A 498 -1.64 29.89 -42.43
N LEU A 499 -2.58 29.39 -41.63
CA LEU A 499 -3.41 30.21 -40.74
C LEU A 499 -2.65 30.75 -39.53
N LEU A 500 -1.63 30.02 -39.07
CA LEU A 500 -0.81 30.38 -37.91
C LEU A 500 0.44 31.20 -38.27
N ASP A 501 0.71 31.41 -39.57
CA ASP A 501 1.84 32.18 -40.11
C ASP A 501 3.19 31.74 -39.49
N LEU A 502 3.47 30.44 -39.58
CA LEU A 502 4.63 29.80 -38.94
C LEU A 502 5.92 29.96 -39.77
N ASP A 503 7.04 30.21 -39.08
CA ASP A 503 8.38 30.12 -39.66
C ASP A 503 8.72 28.67 -40.04
N GLU A 504 9.58 28.46 -41.04
CA GLU A 504 9.93 27.10 -41.54
C GLU A 504 10.42 26.15 -40.43
N SER A 505 11.14 26.67 -39.43
CA SER A 505 11.63 25.89 -38.28
C SER A 505 10.51 25.51 -37.30
N GLU A 506 9.51 26.36 -37.11
CA GLU A 506 8.38 26.11 -36.22
C GLU A 506 7.34 25.21 -36.87
N GLN A 507 7.20 25.33 -38.19
CA GLN A 507 6.32 24.52 -39.01
C GLN A 507 6.65 23.03 -38.89
N GLU A 508 7.93 22.63 -38.94
CA GLU A 508 8.29 21.21 -38.80
C GLU A 508 7.93 20.62 -37.43
N LYS A 509 8.16 21.36 -36.34
CA LYS A 509 7.82 20.94 -34.96
C LYS A 509 6.31 20.80 -34.83
N PHE A 510 5.56 21.80 -35.28
CA PHE A 510 4.11 21.83 -35.21
C PHE A 510 3.44 20.76 -36.09
N GLN A 511 3.99 20.48 -37.27
CA GLN A 511 3.49 19.41 -38.15
C GLN A 511 3.65 18.03 -37.53
N LYS A 512 4.75 17.75 -36.84
CA LYS A 512 4.97 16.48 -36.13
C LYS A 512 3.93 16.31 -35.01
N GLU A 513 3.70 17.35 -34.23
CA GLU A 513 2.75 17.33 -33.13
C GLU A 513 1.29 17.18 -33.60
N ILE A 514 0.87 17.90 -34.64
CA ILE A 514 -0.47 17.73 -35.22
C ILE A 514 -0.66 16.33 -35.82
N ARG A 515 0.35 15.79 -36.54
CA ARG A 515 0.26 14.43 -37.09
C ARG A 515 0.15 13.39 -35.98
N TRP A 516 0.92 13.56 -34.91
CA TRP A 516 0.81 12.71 -33.73
C TRP A 516 -0.60 12.79 -33.12
N LEU A 517 -1.16 14.00 -32.97
CA LEU A 517 -2.51 14.22 -32.44
C LEU A 517 -3.61 13.58 -33.28
N LYS A 518 -3.59 13.77 -34.61
CA LYS A 518 -4.58 13.16 -35.52
C LYS A 518 -4.45 11.64 -35.55
N ASN A 519 -3.23 11.10 -35.55
CA ASN A 519 -3.02 9.65 -35.45
C ASN A 519 -3.48 9.09 -34.10
N ARG A 520 -3.36 9.86 -33.01
CA ARG A 520 -3.90 9.49 -31.70
C ARG A 520 -5.43 9.41 -31.73
N GLU A 521 -6.10 10.33 -32.42
CA GLU A 521 -7.57 10.31 -32.56
C GLU A 521 -8.04 9.12 -33.39
N ILE A 522 -7.37 8.81 -34.49
CA ILE A 522 -7.67 7.63 -35.31
C ILE A 522 -7.48 6.33 -34.50
N LYS A 523 -6.44 6.27 -33.65
CA LYS A 523 -6.23 5.15 -32.72
C LYS A 523 -7.29 5.09 -31.62
N LEU A 524 -7.74 6.23 -31.11
CA LEU A 524 -8.83 6.32 -30.12
C LEU A 524 -10.18 5.94 -30.73
N GLU A 525 -10.46 6.31 -31.98
CA GLU A 525 -11.66 5.89 -32.72
C GLU A 525 -11.64 4.39 -33.01
N ALA A 526 -10.50 3.83 -33.40
CA ALA A 526 -10.33 2.38 -33.55
C ALA A 526 -10.44 1.61 -32.22
N ALA A 527 -9.98 2.20 -31.11
CA ALA A 527 -10.12 1.63 -29.77
C ALA A 527 -11.55 1.77 -29.21
N ASN A 528 -12.30 2.79 -29.64
CA ASN A 528 -13.69 3.03 -29.22
C ASN A 528 -14.73 2.23 -30.04
N THR A 529 -14.32 1.51 -31.09
CA THR A 529 -15.20 0.58 -31.82
C THR A 529 -15.21 -0.84 -31.27
N LEU A 530 -14.61 -1.07 -30.10
CA LEU A 530 -14.82 -2.29 -29.31
C LEU A 530 -15.96 -2.06 -28.32
N ASP A 531 -17.18 -1.92 -28.84
CA ASP A 531 -18.40 -1.99 -28.03
C ASP A 531 -18.47 -3.41 -27.47
N ILE A 532 -18.20 -3.57 -26.17
CA ILE A 532 -18.45 -4.81 -25.45
C ILE A 532 -19.95 -5.09 -25.58
N PRO A 533 -20.36 -6.24 -26.15
CA PRO A 533 -21.76 -6.59 -26.23
C PRO A 533 -22.42 -6.50 -24.84
N ASP A 534 -23.57 -5.83 -24.74
CA ASP A 534 -24.30 -5.68 -23.47
C ASP A 534 -24.59 -7.04 -22.79
N GLU A 535 -24.64 -8.11 -23.58
CA GLU A 535 -24.82 -9.49 -23.12
C GLU A 535 -23.65 -10.03 -22.27
N PHE A 536 -22.45 -9.45 -22.38
CA PHE A 536 -21.28 -9.81 -21.59
C PHE A 536 -21.20 -9.07 -20.26
N LEU A 537 -22.02 -8.04 -20.09
CA LEU A 537 -22.05 -7.22 -18.88
C LEU A 537 -23.05 -7.77 -17.87
N CYS A 538 -22.65 -7.81 -16.61
CA CYS A 538 -23.53 -8.19 -15.51
C CYS A 538 -24.57 -7.08 -15.28
N PRO A 539 -25.88 -7.39 -15.25
CA PRO A 539 -26.93 -6.39 -15.00
C PRO A 539 -26.87 -5.70 -13.63
N ILE A 540 -26.16 -6.29 -12.64
CA ILE A 540 -26.04 -5.75 -11.28
C ILE A 540 -24.83 -4.81 -11.17
N THR A 541 -23.69 -5.22 -11.70
CA THR A 541 -22.40 -4.51 -11.52
C THR A 541 -22.00 -3.69 -12.74
N HIS A 542 -22.61 -3.92 -13.91
CA HIS A 542 -22.21 -3.35 -15.20
C HIS A 542 -20.76 -3.64 -15.59
N GLU A 543 -20.18 -4.72 -15.06
CA GLU A 543 -18.84 -5.21 -15.38
C GLU A 543 -18.93 -6.49 -16.23
N ILE A 544 -17.87 -6.82 -16.97
CA ILE A 544 -17.80 -8.07 -17.74
C ILE A 544 -17.92 -9.27 -16.80
N MET A 545 -18.80 -10.21 -17.12
CA MET A 545 -19.02 -11.40 -16.29
C MET A 545 -17.83 -12.37 -16.37
N SER A 546 -17.27 -12.71 -15.21
CA SER A 546 -16.16 -13.67 -15.08
C SER A 546 -16.68 -15.09 -14.84
N GLU A 547 -17.75 -15.22 -14.05
CA GLU A 547 -18.49 -16.45 -13.81
C GLU A 547 -20.00 -16.22 -14.07
N PRO A 548 -20.43 -16.15 -15.34
CA PRO A 548 -21.83 -15.93 -15.67
C PRO A 548 -22.69 -17.12 -15.23
N VAL A 549 -23.75 -16.81 -14.50
CA VAL A 549 -24.70 -17.79 -13.97
C VAL A 549 -26.14 -17.37 -14.25
N MET A 550 -26.97 -18.34 -14.61
CA MET A 550 -28.37 -18.16 -14.94
C MET A 550 -29.26 -18.49 -13.74
N CYS A 551 -30.15 -17.55 -13.42
CA CYS A 551 -31.17 -17.71 -12.39
C CYS A 551 -32.48 -18.24 -12.96
N SER A 552 -33.44 -18.52 -12.08
CA SER A 552 -34.75 -19.05 -12.45
C SER A 552 -35.63 -18.09 -13.28
N ASP A 553 -35.24 -16.82 -13.41
CA ASP A 553 -35.82 -15.82 -14.31
C ASP A 553 -35.30 -15.93 -15.76
N GLY A 554 -34.30 -16.77 -16.01
CA GLY A 554 -33.69 -16.95 -17.32
C GLY A 554 -32.64 -15.90 -17.69
N PHE A 555 -32.33 -14.95 -16.78
CA PHE A 555 -31.28 -13.96 -16.99
C PHE A 555 -29.95 -14.45 -16.41
N THR A 556 -28.85 -13.98 -17.01
CA THR A 556 -27.49 -14.21 -16.55
C THR A 556 -26.97 -13.06 -15.71
N TYR A 557 -26.31 -13.42 -14.63
CA TYR A 557 -25.69 -12.49 -13.69
C TYR A 557 -24.28 -12.98 -13.35
N GLU A 558 -23.46 -12.10 -12.82
CA GLU A 558 -22.21 -12.52 -12.17
C GLU A 558 -22.54 -13.28 -10.88
N LYS A 559 -21.92 -14.44 -10.70
CA LYS A 559 -22.20 -15.32 -9.56
C LYS A 559 -22.03 -14.64 -8.21
N ASN A 560 -20.95 -13.87 -8.02
CA ASN A 560 -20.72 -13.18 -6.76
C ASN A 560 -21.80 -12.13 -6.50
N ALA A 561 -22.14 -11.33 -7.52
CA ALA A 561 -23.15 -10.28 -7.42
C ALA A 561 -24.54 -10.82 -7.09
N ILE A 562 -24.96 -11.94 -7.72
CA ILE A 562 -26.27 -12.54 -7.42
C ILE A 562 -26.29 -13.25 -6.06
N THR A 563 -25.17 -13.82 -5.61
CA THR A 563 -25.10 -14.40 -4.26
C THR A 563 -25.18 -13.32 -3.18
N GLU A 564 -24.52 -12.18 -3.36
CA GLU A 564 -24.66 -11.02 -2.46
C GLU A 564 -26.09 -10.47 -2.47
N TRP A 565 -26.73 -10.45 -3.65
CA TRP A 565 -28.13 -10.06 -3.77
C TRP A 565 -29.04 -10.94 -2.91
N PHE A 566 -28.88 -12.27 -2.95
CA PHE A 566 -29.63 -13.19 -2.07
C PHE A 566 -29.27 -13.05 -0.59
N MET A 567 -28.00 -12.84 -0.26
CA MET A 567 -27.53 -12.64 1.12
C MET A 567 -28.06 -11.32 1.71
N SER A 568 -28.39 -10.33 0.87
CA SER A 568 -29.07 -9.09 1.28
C SER A 568 -30.56 -9.27 1.60
N GLY A 569 -31.09 -10.51 1.52
CA GLY A 569 -32.49 -10.84 1.78
C GLY A 569 -33.44 -10.50 0.63
N LYS A 570 -32.90 -10.18 -0.55
CA LYS A 570 -33.68 -9.89 -1.76
C LYS A 570 -33.82 -11.15 -2.60
N TYR A 571 -35.04 -11.69 -2.69
CA TYR A 571 -35.38 -12.86 -3.51
C TYR A 571 -36.10 -12.48 -4.80
N THR A 572 -35.84 -11.27 -5.30
CA THR A 572 -36.40 -10.76 -6.55
C THR A 572 -35.33 -10.77 -7.64
N SER A 573 -35.74 -10.94 -8.89
CA SER A 573 -34.90 -10.78 -10.07
C SER A 573 -34.29 -9.36 -10.06
N PRO A 574 -32.96 -9.23 -10.11
CA PRO A 574 -32.31 -7.93 -10.22
C PRO A 574 -32.70 -7.16 -11.49
N MET A 575 -33.07 -7.87 -12.56
CA MET A 575 -33.42 -7.26 -13.85
C MET A 575 -34.89 -6.83 -13.94
N THR A 576 -35.81 -7.65 -13.43
CA THR A 576 -37.26 -7.41 -13.57
C THR A 576 -37.97 -7.00 -12.28
N ASN A 577 -37.29 -7.09 -11.14
CA ASN A 577 -37.86 -6.93 -9.78
C ASN A 577 -38.99 -7.91 -9.44
N GLU A 578 -39.20 -8.97 -10.22
CA GLU A 578 -40.19 -10.02 -9.93
C GLU A 578 -39.65 -11.06 -8.95
N VAL A 579 -40.50 -11.75 -8.19
CA VAL A 579 -40.07 -12.78 -7.23
C VAL A 579 -39.54 -14.00 -7.97
N LEU A 580 -38.33 -14.45 -7.61
CA LEU A 580 -37.71 -15.62 -8.20
C LEU A 580 -38.37 -16.91 -7.69
N SER A 581 -38.53 -17.89 -8.58
CA SER A 581 -39.19 -19.15 -8.23
C SER A 581 -38.32 -20.04 -7.34
N ASN A 582 -36.99 -20.02 -7.55
CA ASN A 582 -35.97 -20.67 -6.73
C ASN A 582 -34.68 -19.85 -6.71
N THR A 583 -33.86 -20.03 -5.66
CA THR A 583 -32.53 -19.43 -5.50
C THR A 583 -31.41 -20.28 -6.12
N ASP A 584 -31.75 -21.33 -6.84
CA ASP A 584 -30.78 -22.19 -7.50
C ASP A 584 -30.20 -21.47 -8.71
N VAL A 585 -28.87 -21.57 -8.83
CA VAL A 585 -28.08 -20.84 -9.81
C VAL A 585 -27.35 -21.85 -10.69
N THR A 586 -27.52 -21.75 -12.01
CA THR A 586 -26.91 -22.67 -12.99
C THR A 586 -25.80 -21.97 -13.75
N ARG A 587 -24.67 -22.63 -14.01
CA ARG A 587 -23.54 -22.00 -14.73
C ARG A 587 -23.84 -21.85 -16.23
N ASN A 588 -23.65 -20.65 -16.77
CA ASN A 588 -23.75 -20.43 -18.21
C ASN A 588 -22.36 -20.57 -18.87
N ILE A 589 -21.99 -21.82 -19.16
CA ILE A 589 -20.68 -22.16 -19.73
C ILE A 589 -20.50 -21.61 -21.15
N LYS A 590 -21.60 -21.47 -21.92
CA LYS A 590 -21.56 -20.96 -23.29
C LYS A 590 -21.15 -19.49 -23.32
N LEU A 591 -21.85 -18.67 -22.55
CA LEU A 591 -21.55 -17.24 -22.44
C LEU A 591 -20.14 -17.00 -21.87
N ARG A 592 -19.72 -17.84 -20.91
CA ARG A 592 -18.36 -17.78 -20.37
C ARG A 592 -17.30 -18.01 -21.45
N ASN A 593 -17.49 -19.00 -22.31
CA ASN A 593 -16.53 -19.29 -23.39
C ASN A 593 -16.54 -18.20 -24.47
N GLU A 594 -17.71 -17.63 -24.80
CA GLU A 594 -17.83 -16.51 -25.74
C GLU A 594 -17.15 -15.23 -25.21
N ILE A 595 -17.26 -14.97 -23.90
CA ILE A 595 -16.55 -13.88 -23.23
C ILE A 595 -15.03 -14.12 -23.30
N TYR A 596 -14.56 -15.35 -23.05
CA TYR A 596 -13.13 -15.65 -23.16
C TYR A 596 -12.61 -15.55 -24.58
N GLU A 597 -13.33 -16.07 -25.58
CA GLU A 597 -12.94 -15.90 -26.99
C GLU A 597 -12.93 -14.42 -27.41
N PHE A 598 -13.87 -13.61 -26.91
CA PHE A 598 -13.88 -12.16 -27.14
C PHE A 598 -12.69 -11.46 -26.47
N LEU A 599 -12.27 -11.91 -25.28
CA LEU A 599 -11.09 -11.37 -24.59
C LEU A 599 -9.79 -11.81 -25.28
N ASP A 600 -9.70 -13.06 -25.75
CA ASP A 600 -8.52 -13.65 -26.41
C ASP A 600 -8.31 -13.09 -27.84
N MET A 601 -9.39 -12.82 -28.59
CA MET A 601 -9.31 -12.16 -29.90
C MET A 601 -8.70 -10.75 -29.84
N ASN A 602 -8.69 -10.13 -28.65
CA ASN A 602 -8.04 -8.83 -28.42
C ASN A 602 -6.55 -8.96 -28.04
N GLU A 603 -6.01 -10.17 -27.91
CA GLU A 603 -4.58 -10.43 -27.65
C GLU A 603 -3.74 -10.50 -28.95
N GLU A 604 -4.32 -10.92 -30.09
CA GLU A 604 -3.56 -11.13 -31.33
C GLU A 604 -3.34 -9.87 -32.18
N ASP A 605 -4.11 -8.80 -31.96
CA ASP A 605 -4.06 -7.55 -32.76
C ASP A 605 -3.35 -6.36 -32.07
N VAL A 606 -2.56 -6.59 -31.00
CA VAL A 606 -1.76 -5.56 -30.30
C VAL A 606 -0.27 -5.60 -30.65
#